data_AF-X1PJ85-F1
#
_entry.id   AF-X1PJ85-F1
#
_cell.length_a   1.000
_cell.length_b   1.000
_cell.length_c   1.000
_cell.angle_alpha   90.00
_cell.angle_beta   90.00
_cell.angle_gamma   90.00
#
_symmetry.space_group_name_H-M   'P 1'
#
loop_
_entity.id
_entity.type
_entity.pdbx_description
1 polymer ?
#
loop_
_entity_poly.entity_id
_entity_poly.type
_entity_poly.pdbx_seq_one_letter_code
_entity_poly.pdbx_strand_id
1 'polypeptide(L)'
;MGWTYKRGNKWYYGYYDANGKLIRRVGGNTKREAERILRIKEAEKYSKKAGVPTLTLITVNELWDNFSEAKKDTVRPRTWEVWKPRLKFWKKKHLNISETFKPFSFPEIEKIKNKELK
;
A
#
# COMPACT_ATOMS: atom_id res chain seq x y z
N MET A 1 2.75 0.05 22.25
CA MET A 1 4.01 -0.01 21.48
C MET A 1 4.34 -1.46 21.24
N GLY A 2 4.59 -1.84 19.99
CA GLY A 2 5.02 -3.18 19.63
C GLY A 2 6.53 -3.38 19.77
N TRP A 3 6.99 -4.63 19.83
CA TRP A 3 8.41 -4.97 19.83
C TRP A 3 8.67 -6.20 18.97
N THR A 4 9.92 -6.35 18.53
CA THR A 4 10.38 -7.54 17.80
C THR A 4 11.51 -8.22 18.56
N TYR A 5 11.55 -9.55 18.53
CA TYR A 5 12.61 -10.33 19.18
C TYR A 5 12.89 -11.61 18.39
N LYS A 6 14.10 -12.15 18.53
CA LYS A 6 14.50 -13.41 17.91
C LYS A 6 14.27 -14.56 18.89
N ARG A 7 13.71 -15.68 18.42
CA ARG A 7 13.61 -16.92 19.18
C ARG A 7 13.90 -18.10 18.26
N GLY A 8 15.03 -18.76 18.47
CA GLY A 8 15.57 -19.73 17.52
C GLY A 8 15.92 -19.09 16.18
N ASN A 9 15.58 -19.76 15.07
CA ASN A 9 15.83 -19.27 13.71
C ASN A 9 14.78 -18.29 13.16
N LYS A 10 13.77 -17.93 13.98
CA LYS A 10 12.66 -17.06 13.53
C LYS A 10 12.62 -15.77 14.34
N TRP A 11 12.16 -14.72 13.66
CA TRP A 11 11.84 -13.44 14.27
C TRP A 11 10.35 -13.40 14.62
N TYR A 12 10.06 -12.82 15.77
CA TYR A 12 8.72 -12.66 16.33
C TYR A 12 8.44 -11.19 16.53
N TYR A 13 7.16 -10.85 16.49
CA TYR A 13 6.66 -9.55 16.88
C TYR A 13 5.62 -9.69 17.99
N GLY A 14 5.64 -8.78 18.95
CA GLY A 14 4.77 -8.72 20.10
C GLY A 14 4.11 -7.36 20.23
N TYR A 15 2.83 -7.32 20.62
CA TYR A 15 2.12 -6.09 20.96
C TYR A 15 1.00 -6.36 21.95
N TYR A 16 0.58 -5.33 22.68
CA TYR A 16 -0.60 -5.36 23.51
C TYR A 16 -1.84 -4.95 22.72
N ASP A 17 -2.87 -5.77 22.79
CA ASP A 17 -4.17 -5.46 22.23
C ASP A 17 -4.88 -4.36 23.04
N ALA A 18 -6.01 -3.83 22.53
CA ALA A 18 -6.80 -2.82 23.23
C ALA A 18 -7.24 -3.26 24.64
N ASN A 19 -7.45 -4.56 24.83
CA ASN A 19 -7.83 -5.19 26.11
C ASN A 19 -6.63 -5.50 27.02
N GLY A 20 -5.43 -5.01 26.71
CA GLY A 20 -4.21 -5.29 27.49
C GLY A 20 -3.67 -6.71 27.34
N LYS A 21 -4.27 -7.55 26.49
CA LYS A 21 -3.78 -8.92 26.23
C LYS A 21 -2.54 -8.88 25.36
N LEU A 22 -1.53 -9.66 25.76
CA LEU A 22 -0.29 -9.79 25.01
C LEU A 22 -0.45 -10.75 23.81
N ILE A 23 -0.24 -10.22 22.60
CA ILE A 23 -0.23 -11.00 21.37
C ILE A 23 1.22 -11.11 20.88
N ARG A 24 1.70 -12.34 20.67
CA ARG A 24 3.02 -12.63 20.09
C ARG A 24 2.83 -13.54 18.88
N ARG A 25 3.40 -13.19 17.72
CA ARG A 25 3.31 -13.99 16.49
C ARG A 25 4.64 -14.01 15.76
N VAL A 26 4.81 -15.02 14.91
CA VAL A 26 5.99 -15.15 14.03
C VAL A 26 5.92 -14.04 12.98
N GLY A 27 7.00 -13.29 12.84
CA GLY A 27 7.18 -12.21 11.87
C GLY A 27 8.01 -12.58 10.64
N GLY A 28 8.72 -13.71 10.65
CA GLY A 28 9.47 -14.20 9.50
C GLY A 28 10.84 -14.76 9.87
N ASN A 29 11.70 -14.89 8.87
CA ASN A 29 13.08 -15.37 9.04
C ASN A 29 14.06 -14.21 9.27
N THR A 30 13.69 -12.99 8.89
CA THR A 30 14.52 -11.80 9.07
C THR A 30 13.90 -10.78 10.03
N LYS A 31 14.76 -9.98 10.67
CA LYS A 31 14.31 -8.87 11.54
C LYS A 31 13.45 -7.87 10.77
N ARG A 32 13.86 -7.55 9.54
CA ARG A 32 13.18 -6.60 8.65
C ARG A 32 11.75 -7.02 8.34
N GLU A 33 11.50 -8.30 8.09
CA GLU A 33 10.14 -8.82 7.88
C GLU A 33 9.26 -8.61 9.11
N ALA A 34 9.77 -8.97 10.30
CA ALA A 34 9.05 -8.79 11.54
C ALA A 34 8.76 -7.31 11.86
N GLU A 35 9.74 -6.42 11.64
CA GLU A 35 9.57 -4.96 11.81
C GLU A 35 8.56 -4.38 10.79
N ARG A 36 8.58 -4.86 9.54
CA ARG A 36 7.62 -4.43 8.51
C ARG A 36 6.19 -4.79 8.89
N ILE A 37 5.95 -6.02 9.34
CA ILE A 37 4.63 -6.46 9.79
C ILE A 37 4.16 -5.65 11.01
N LEU A 38 5.07 -5.39 11.96
CA LEU A 38 4.76 -4.57 13.13
C LEU A 38 4.30 -3.16 12.72
N ARG A 39 5.02 -2.51 11.79
CA ARG A 39 4.67 -1.17 11.30
C ARG A 39 3.30 -1.13 10.63
N ILE A 40 2.96 -2.14 9.82
CA ILE A 40 1.65 -2.23 9.17
C ILE A 40 0.54 -2.31 10.23
N LYS A 41 0.71 -3.15 11.24
CA LYS A 41 -0.27 -3.29 12.34
C LYS A 41 -0.39 -2.04 13.19
N GLU A 42 0.71 -1.37 13.48
CA GLU A 42 0.67 -0.10 14.21
C GLU A 42 -0.05 0.98 13.37
N ALA A 43 0.22 1.06 12.06
CA ALA A 43 -0.49 1.96 11.16
C ALA A 43 -2.01 1.68 11.12
N GLU A 44 -2.42 0.40 11.06
CA GLU A 44 -3.83 -0.02 11.16
C GLU A 44 -4.46 0.37 12.50
N LYS A 45 -3.71 0.30 13.61
CA LYS A 45 -4.21 0.71 14.94
C LYS A 45 -4.40 2.22 15.03
N TYR A 46 -3.46 2.99 14.48
CA TYR A 46 -3.55 4.45 14.44
C TYR A 46 -4.67 4.93 13.50
N SER A 47 -4.82 4.33 12.32
CA SER A 47 -5.90 4.68 11.38
C SER A 47 -7.28 4.45 12.00
N LYS A 48 -7.50 3.28 12.62
CA LYS A 48 -8.75 2.96 13.34
C LYS A 48 -9.05 3.94 14.45
N LYS A 49 -8.04 4.36 15.23
CA LYS A 49 -8.22 5.33 16.32
C LYS A 49 -8.53 6.74 15.81
N ALA A 50 -7.96 7.13 14.67
CA ALA A 50 -8.15 8.44 14.06
C ALA A 50 -9.43 8.56 13.22
N GLY A 51 -10.18 7.46 13.02
CA GLY A 51 -11.34 7.44 12.12
C GLY A 51 -10.98 7.64 10.64
N VAL A 52 -9.68 7.60 10.32
CA VAL A 52 -9.17 7.73 8.95
C VAL A 52 -9.19 6.34 8.34
N PRO A 53 -9.84 6.12 7.18
CA PRO A 53 -9.79 4.84 6.48
C PRO A 53 -8.34 4.45 6.29
N THR A 54 -7.96 3.28 6.79
CA THR A 54 -6.61 2.75 6.58
C THR A 54 -6.34 2.76 5.09
N LEU A 55 -5.28 3.47 4.65
CA LEU A 55 -4.80 3.42 3.28
C LEU A 55 -4.48 1.95 2.99
N THR A 56 -5.41 1.25 2.36
CA THR A 56 -5.17 -0.09 1.87
C THR A 56 -4.00 0.02 0.92
N LEU A 57 -3.01 -0.86 1.08
CA LEU A 57 -1.96 -0.99 0.09
C LEU A 57 -2.63 -1.53 -1.17
N ILE A 58 -3.02 -0.62 -2.07
CA ILE A 58 -3.61 -0.94 -3.35
C ILE A 58 -2.49 -1.46 -4.24
N THR A 59 -2.67 -2.64 -4.82
CA THR A 59 -1.73 -3.19 -5.80
C THR A 59 -1.68 -2.31 -7.04
N VAL A 60 -0.59 -2.37 -7.81
CA VAL A 60 -0.50 -1.65 -9.11
C VAL A 60 -1.71 -2.01 -10.00
N ASN A 61 -2.15 -3.26 -9.93
CA ASN A 61 -3.31 -3.78 -10.66
C ASN A 61 -4.60 -3.05 -10.29
N GLU A 62 -4.93 -3.06 -9.00
CA GLU A 62 -6.15 -2.41 -8.49
C GLU A 62 -6.13 -0.90 -8.73
N LEU A 63 -4.94 -0.27 -8.70
CA LEU A 63 -4.80 1.15 -9.04
C LEU A 63 -5.18 1.44 -10.50
N TRP A 64 -4.71 0.60 -11.44
CA TRP A 64 -5.07 0.73 -12.85
C TRP A 64 -6.56 0.47 -13.09
N ASP A 65 -7.15 -0.48 -12.37
CA ASP A 65 -8.57 -0.80 -12.50
C ASP A 65 -9.44 0.35 -11.98
N ASN A 66 -9.15 0.88 -10.79
CA ASN A 66 -9.84 2.04 -10.23
C ASN A 66 -9.69 3.29 -11.13
N PHE A 67 -8.49 3.52 -11.68
CA PHE A 67 -8.28 4.64 -12.61
C PHE A 67 -9.08 4.48 -13.90
N SER A 68 -9.13 3.26 -14.44
CA SER A 68 -9.90 2.94 -15.64
C SER A 68 -11.40 3.13 -15.40
N GLU A 69 -11.93 2.67 -14.26
CA GLU A 69 -13.34 2.85 -13.90
C GLU A 69 -13.70 4.34 -13.74
N ALA A 70 -12.92 5.10 -12.96
CA ALA A 70 -13.16 6.53 -12.78
C ALA A 70 -13.15 7.31 -14.11
N LYS A 71 -12.26 6.96 -15.04
CA LYS A 71 -12.18 7.61 -16.35
C LYS A 71 -13.30 7.19 -17.30
N LYS A 72 -13.80 5.96 -17.20
CA LYS A 72 -14.91 5.49 -18.04
C LYS A 72 -16.15 6.35 -17.86
N ASP A 73 -16.45 6.78 -16.64
CA ASP A 73 -17.64 7.59 -16.35
C ASP A 73 -17.43 9.07 -16.70
N THR A 74 -16.19 9.54 -16.73
CA THR A 74 -15.85 10.94 -17.00
C THR A 74 -15.62 11.22 -18.50
N VAL A 75 -15.18 10.22 -19.26
CA VAL A 75 -14.74 10.38 -20.65
C VAL A 75 -15.89 10.05 -21.61
N ARG A 76 -16.03 10.84 -22.68
CA ARG A 76 -17.03 10.58 -23.73
C ARG A 76 -16.85 9.16 -24.32
N PRO A 77 -17.93 8.42 -24.64
CA PRO A 77 -17.86 7.04 -25.12
C PRO A 77 -16.89 6.82 -26.30
N ARG A 78 -16.92 7.71 -27.29
CA ARG A 78 -16.04 7.65 -28.47
C ARG A 78 -14.56 7.84 -28.14
N THR A 79 -14.26 8.68 -27.16
CA THR A 79 -12.89 8.87 -26.67
C THR A 79 -12.44 7.68 -25.82
N TRP A 80 -13.37 7.07 -25.07
CA TRP A 80 -13.11 5.87 -24.29
C TRP A 80 -12.71 4.66 -25.14
N GLU A 81 -13.33 4.47 -26.31
CA GLU A 81 -12.98 3.41 -27.26
C GLU A 81 -11.51 3.49 -27.71
N VAL A 82 -10.97 4.69 -27.89
CA VAL A 82 -9.57 4.93 -28.25
C VAL A 82 -8.64 4.75 -27.03
N TRP A 83 -9.10 5.14 -25.85
CA TRP A 83 -8.30 5.08 -24.62
C TRP A 83 -8.18 3.68 -24.05
N LYS A 84 -9.25 2.88 -24.07
CA LYS A 84 -9.32 1.53 -23.52
C LYS A 84 -8.16 0.62 -23.97
N PRO A 85 -7.84 0.47 -25.27
CA PRO A 85 -6.71 -0.36 -25.70
C PRO A 85 -5.35 0.22 -25.26
N ARG A 86 -5.20 1.54 -25.21
CA ARG A 86 -3.98 2.20 -24.74
C ARG A 86 -3.76 1.97 -23.25
N LEU A 87 -4.80 2.13 -22.42
CA LEU A 87 -4.75 1.86 -20.99
C LEU A 87 -4.39 0.40 -20.71
N LYS A 88 -4.94 -0.55 -21.48
CA LYS A 88 -4.57 -1.97 -21.39
C LYS A 88 -3.09 -2.21 -21.72
N PHE A 89 -2.56 -1.54 -22.75
CA PHE A 89 -1.14 -1.60 -23.09
C PHE A 89 -0.24 -1.04 -21.98
N TRP A 90 -0.59 0.13 -21.43
CA TRP A 90 0.16 0.76 -20.34
C TRP A 90 0.10 -0.06 -19.04
N LYS A 91 -1.07 -0.59 -18.69
CA LYS A 91 -1.24 -1.53 -17.56
C LYS A 91 -0.28 -2.71 -17.71
N LYS A 92 -0.28 -3.37 -18.88
CA LYS A 92 0.65 -4.50 -19.14
C LYS A 92 2.12 -4.10 -19.06
N LYS A 93 2.49 -2.94 -19.61
CA LYS A 93 3.87 -2.43 -19.60
C LYS A 93 4.36 -2.14 -18.18
N HIS A 94 3.54 -1.54 -17.32
CA HIS A 94 3.94 -1.13 -15.98
C HIS A 94 3.80 -2.22 -14.92
N LEU A 95 2.91 -3.20 -15.11
CA LEU A 95 2.85 -4.37 -14.22
C LEU A 95 4.10 -5.22 -14.28
N ASN A 96 4.78 -5.26 -15.42
CA ASN A 96 6.04 -5.98 -15.57
C ASN A 96 7.23 -5.31 -14.86
N ILE A 97 7.07 -4.08 -14.35
CA ILE A 97 8.17 -3.25 -13.82
C ILE A 97 8.18 -3.23 -12.27
N SER A 98 7.07 -3.55 -11.59
CA SER A 98 7.06 -3.70 -10.12
C SER A 98 5.85 -4.50 -9.62
N GLU A 99 6.07 -5.48 -8.74
CA GLU A 99 4.98 -6.25 -8.09
C GLU A 99 4.17 -5.42 -7.08
N THR A 100 4.76 -4.36 -6.52
CA THR A 100 4.13 -3.55 -5.46
C THR A 100 4.19 -2.07 -5.78
N PHE A 101 3.02 -1.45 -5.99
CA PHE A 101 2.87 0.01 -5.97
C PHE A 101 2.81 0.43 -4.52
N LYS A 102 3.64 1.40 -4.11
CA LYS A 102 3.42 2.11 -2.87
C LYS A 102 2.69 3.41 -3.25
N PRO A 103 1.41 3.60 -2.90
CA PRO A 103 0.76 4.88 -3.13
C PRO A 103 1.56 5.96 -2.38
N PHE A 104 2.03 6.97 -3.10
CA PHE A 104 2.69 8.12 -2.51
C PHE A 104 1.66 8.90 -1.69
N SER A 105 2.05 9.32 -0.50
CA SER A 105 1.27 10.26 0.28
C SER A 105 1.17 11.61 -0.46
N PHE A 106 0.10 12.36 -0.24
CA PHE A 106 -0.09 13.69 -0.86
C PHE A 106 1.15 14.61 -0.75
N PRO A 107 1.85 14.68 0.42
CA PRO A 107 3.08 15.46 0.55
C PRO A 107 4.26 14.94 -0.30
N GLU A 108 4.32 13.63 -0.53
CA GLU A 108 5.34 13.02 -1.42
C GLU A 108 5.04 13.36 -2.89
N ILE A 109 3.76 13.37 -3.28
CA ILE A 109 3.32 13.77 -4.62
C ILE A 109 3.67 15.23 -4.89
N GLU A 110 3.41 16.14 -3.95
CA GLU A 110 3.77 17.56 -4.10
C GLU A 110 5.29 17.77 -4.21
N LYS A 111 6.09 17.04 -3.43
CA LYS A 111 7.55 17.09 -3.52
C LYS A 111 8.07 16.61 -4.88
N ILE A 112 7.50 15.55 -5.44
CA ILE A 112 7.86 15.04 -6.77
C ILE A 112 7.47 16.05 -7.84
N LYS A 113 6.23 16.55 -7.79
CA LYS A 113 5.71 17.57 -8.72
C LYS A 113 6.59 18.82 -8.75
N ASN A 114 7.02 19.30 -7.58
CA ASN A 114 7.87 20.48 -7.47
C ASN A 114 9.34 20.23 -7.86
N LYS A 115 9.78 18.97 -7.91
CA LYS A 115 11.12 18.58 -8.38
C LYS A 115 11.18 18.44 -9.90
N GLU A 116 10.12 17.93 -10.53
CA GLU A 116 10.08 17.73 -11.99
C GLU A 116 9.69 18.98 -12.79
N LEU A 117 9.16 20.03 -12.12
CA LEU A 117 8.83 21.32 -12.71
C LEU A 117 9.95 22.39 -12.58
N LYS A 118 11.17 21.97 -12.25
CA LYS A 118 12.39 22.78 -12.31
C LYS A 118 13.28 22.26 -13.43
#